data_AF-A0A0R2RRM9-F1
#
_entry.id   AF-A0A0R2RRM9-F1
#
_cell.length_a   1.000
_cell.length_b   1.000
_cell.length_c   1.000
_cell.angle_alpha   90.00
_cell.angle_beta   90.00
_cell.angle_gamma   90.00
#
_symmetry.space_group_name_H-M   'P 1'
#
loop_
_entity.id
_entity.type
_entity.pdbx_description
1 polymer ?
#
loop_
_entity_poly.entity_id
_entity_poly.type
_entity_poly.pdbx_seq_one_letter_code
_entity_poly.pdbx_strand_id
1 'polypeptide(L)'
;MKSELSLVNKKKGKKMKKIIAAIILSIASTASFADGHTSGKFNASGMGAWEVNAMDAGQGDMAITYDGIAGLTDETPDSIFNKSTMHCIGGLTLQAGKFTDETGMCRFDLFDGESVYMKYVGKGSGGVGGTGTFEITKGTGKYAKITGTGVSSRQNLKSKASGFSTSMNQMSGEYKY
;
A
#
# COMPACT_ATOMS: atom_id res chain seq x y z
N MET A 1 64.09 -23.85 -8.58
CA MET A 1 63.44 -22.65 -7.97
C MET A 1 62.56 -21.82 -8.92
N LYS A 2 62.51 -22.06 -10.25
CA LYS A 2 61.62 -21.32 -11.17
C LYS A 2 60.21 -21.96 -11.37
N SER A 3 60.04 -23.25 -11.10
CA SER A 3 58.77 -23.96 -11.36
C SER A 3 57.68 -23.66 -10.31
N GLU A 4 58.05 -23.52 -9.03
CA GLU A 4 57.07 -23.34 -7.94
C GLU A 4 56.44 -21.95 -7.91
N LEU A 5 57.20 -20.89 -8.24
CA LEU A 5 56.68 -19.52 -8.31
C LEU A 5 55.58 -19.38 -9.39
N SER A 6 55.72 -20.12 -10.50
CA SER A 6 54.75 -20.10 -11.61
C SER A 6 53.40 -20.73 -11.22
N LEU A 7 53.44 -21.79 -10.40
CA LEU A 7 52.25 -22.52 -9.93
C LEU A 7 51.48 -21.72 -8.87
N VAL A 8 52.18 -21.01 -7.98
CA VAL A 8 51.57 -20.15 -6.95
C VAL A 8 50.84 -18.96 -7.60
N ASN A 9 51.43 -18.32 -8.61
CA ASN A 9 50.81 -17.21 -9.32
C ASN A 9 49.59 -17.66 -10.15
N LYS A 10 49.64 -18.85 -10.77
CA LYS A 10 48.50 -19.45 -11.49
C LYS A 10 47.34 -19.80 -10.55
N LYS A 11 47.62 -20.32 -9.35
CA LYS A 11 46.61 -20.62 -8.31
C LYS A 11 45.97 -19.35 -7.72
N LYS A 12 46.76 -18.29 -7.45
CA LYS A 12 46.24 -16.99 -6.98
C LYS A 12 45.32 -16.34 -8.01
N GLY A 13 45.71 -16.31 -9.28
CA GLY A 13 44.86 -15.79 -10.36
C GLY A 13 43.54 -16.55 -10.52
N LYS A 14 43.56 -17.88 -10.34
CA LYS A 14 42.35 -18.72 -10.39
C LYS A 14 41.40 -18.49 -9.20
N LYS A 15 41.93 -18.21 -7.99
CA LYS A 15 41.12 -17.83 -6.83
C LYS A 15 40.53 -16.41 -6.96
N MET A 16 41.31 -15.44 -7.47
CA MET A 16 40.84 -14.07 -7.70
C MET A 16 39.69 -14.02 -8.72
N LYS A 17 39.80 -14.78 -9.82
CA LYS A 17 38.72 -14.91 -10.83
C LYS A 17 37.43 -15.51 -10.26
N LYS A 18 37.52 -16.45 -9.32
CA LYS A 18 36.35 -17.03 -8.64
C LYS A 18 35.67 -16.05 -7.69
N ILE A 19 36.44 -15.22 -7.00
CA ILE A 19 35.91 -14.18 -6.10
C ILE A 19 35.20 -13.09 -6.91
N ILE A 20 35.81 -12.64 -8.02
CA ILE A 20 35.19 -11.65 -8.91
C ILE A 20 33.89 -12.20 -9.53
N ALA A 21 33.89 -13.47 -9.96
CA ALA A 21 32.68 -14.11 -10.48
C ALA A 21 31.56 -14.21 -9.42
N ALA A 22 31.89 -14.52 -8.17
CA ALA A 22 30.93 -14.57 -7.07
C ALA A 22 30.34 -13.19 -6.73
N ILE A 23 31.16 -12.13 -6.77
CA ILE A 23 30.70 -10.75 -6.57
C ILE A 23 29.76 -10.32 -7.71
N ILE A 24 30.11 -10.58 -8.97
CA ILE A 24 29.25 -10.25 -10.12
C ILE A 24 27.91 -11.02 -10.06
N LEU A 25 27.94 -12.29 -9.65
CA LEU A 25 26.72 -13.09 -9.49
C LEU A 25 25.83 -12.60 -8.34
N SER A 26 26.42 -12.07 -7.26
CA SER A 26 25.68 -11.48 -6.14
C SER A 26 25.06 -10.10 -6.45
N ILE A 27 25.63 -9.36 -7.40
CA ILE A 27 25.05 -8.08 -7.86
C ILE A 27 23.90 -8.35 -8.82
N ALA A 28 24.00 -9.38 -9.66
CA ALA A 28 22.94 -9.77 -10.59
C ALA A 28 21.67 -10.32 -9.90
N SER A 29 21.79 -10.86 -8.68
CA SER A 29 20.62 -11.35 -7.91
C SER A 29 19.76 -10.26 -7.28
N THR A 30 20.15 -8.98 -7.38
CA THR A 30 19.33 -7.84 -6.90
C THR A 30 18.56 -7.14 -8.01
N ALA A 31 18.76 -7.54 -9.27
CA ALA A 31 17.81 -7.26 -10.34
C ALA A 31 16.60 -8.17 -10.14
N SER A 32 15.86 -7.90 -9.06
CA SER A 32 14.54 -8.46 -8.82
C SER A 32 13.75 -8.25 -10.10
N PHE A 33 13.16 -9.32 -10.62
CA PHE A 33 12.29 -9.28 -11.78
C PHE A 33 11.19 -8.25 -11.51
N ALA A 34 11.38 -7.04 -12.04
CA ALA A 34 10.28 -6.14 -12.27
C ALA A 34 9.44 -6.86 -13.32
N ASP A 35 8.32 -7.48 -12.89
CA ASP A 35 7.20 -7.71 -13.79
C ASP A 35 7.04 -6.41 -14.58
N GLY A 36 7.16 -6.46 -15.91
CA GLY A 36 7.50 -5.31 -16.78
C GLY A 36 6.52 -4.12 -16.80
N HIS A 37 5.67 -3.97 -15.80
CA HIS A 37 4.73 -2.89 -15.58
C HIS A 37 5.34 -1.84 -14.64
N THR A 38 6.06 -0.87 -15.22
CA THR A 38 6.49 0.37 -14.52
C THR A 38 5.35 1.37 -14.32
N SER A 39 4.15 1.04 -14.81
CA SER A 39 2.92 1.80 -14.61
C SER A 39 1.71 0.90 -14.80
N GLY A 40 0.59 1.26 -14.17
CA GLY A 40 -0.65 0.50 -14.29
C GLY A 40 -1.88 1.27 -13.82
N LYS A 41 -3.04 0.73 -14.16
CA LYS A 41 -4.33 1.13 -13.57
C LYS A 41 -4.78 0.06 -12.60
N PHE A 42 -5.60 0.43 -11.64
CA PHE A 42 -6.16 -0.50 -10.67
C PHE A 42 -7.60 -0.12 -10.35
N ASN A 43 -8.41 -1.12 -10.02
CA ASN A 43 -9.79 -1.00 -9.56
C ASN A 43 -10.02 -2.10 -8.51
N ALA A 44 -9.67 -1.77 -7.27
CA ALA A 44 -9.71 -2.68 -6.16
C ALA A 44 -10.94 -2.43 -5.29
N SER A 45 -11.59 -3.50 -4.85
CA SER A 45 -12.73 -3.43 -3.94
C SER A 45 -12.66 -4.51 -2.86
N GLY A 46 -13.34 -4.27 -1.75
CA GLY A 46 -13.46 -5.24 -0.69
C GLY A 46 -14.00 -4.68 0.61
N MET A 47 -14.07 -5.53 1.63
CA MET A 47 -14.71 -5.18 2.90
C MET A 47 -13.68 -4.84 3.96
N GLY A 48 -14.05 -3.90 4.83
CA GLY A 48 -13.22 -3.48 5.95
C GLY A 48 -14.00 -3.31 7.25
N ALA A 49 -13.24 -3.28 8.34
CA ALA A 49 -13.69 -3.01 9.69
C ALA A 49 -12.81 -1.95 10.32
N TRP A 50 -13.43 -1.03 11.07
CA TRP A 50 -12.82 0.18 11.59
C TRP A 50 -13.16 0.31 13.06
N GLU A 51 -12.17 0.28 13.92
CA GLU A 51 -12.34 0.72 15.30
C GLU A 51 -12.60 2.23 15.27
N VAL A 52 -13.67 2.66 15.94
CA VAL A 52 -14.09 4.07 15.95
C VAL A 52 -14.08 4.63 17.36
N ASN A 53 -13.49 5.81 17.49
CA ASN A 53 -13.63 6.65 18.66
C ASN A 53 -14.39 7.92 18.25
N ALA A 54 -15.45 8.26 18.98
CA ALA A 54 -16.34 9.34 18.62
C ALA A 54 -16.68 10.20 19.84
N MET A 55 -16.66 11.51 19.65
CA MET A 55 -17.28 12.49 20.53
C MET A 55 -18.57 12.96 19.88
N ASP A 56 -19.71 12.78 20.56
CA ASP A 56 -21.03 13.19 20.10
C ASP A 56 -21.44 14.51 20.78
N ALA A 57 -21.66 15.55 19.98
CA ALA A 57 -22.12 16.86 20.44
C ALA A 57 -23.64 17.06 20.26
N GLY A 58 -24.35 16.04 19.77
CA GLY A 58 -25.78 16.07 19.46
C GLY A 58 -26.08 16.66 18.09
N GLN A 59 -27.33 16.53 17.65
CA GLN A 59 -27.83 17.09 16.37
C GLN A 59 -27.05 16.63 15.10
N GLY A 60 -26.36 15.49 15.20
CA GLY A 60 -25.54 14.95 14.11
C GLY A 60 -24.13 15.57 14.03
N ASP A 61 -23.73 16.36 15.01
CA ASP A 61 -22.39 16.92 15.13
C ASP A 61 -21.51 15.94 15.92
N MET A 62 -20.42 15.47 15.31
CA MET A 62 -19.50 14.52 15.93
C MET A 62 -18.06 14.76 15.47
N ALA A 63 -17.10 14.50 16.35
CA ALA A 63 -15.71 14.32 15.97
C ALA A 63 -15.37 12.82 16.01
N ILE A 64 -14.81 12.28 14.92
CA ILE A 64 -14.55 10.84 14.79
C ILE A 64 -13.09 10.62 14.39
N THR A 65 -12.44 9.68 15.07
CA THR A 65 -11.17 9.08 14.63
C THR A 65 -11.37 7.58 14.43
N TYR A 66 -10.59 7.00 13.52
CA TYR A 66 -10.66 5.57 13.26
C TYR A 66 -9.30 4.96 12.96
N ASP A 67 -9.20 3.68 13.27
CA ASP A 67 -8.14 2.77 12.88
C ASP A 67 -8.80 1.53 12.29
N GLY A 68 -8.51 1.18 11.05
CA GLY A 68 -9.13 0.00 10.47
C GLY A 68 -8.42 -0.64 9.31
N ILE A 69 -8.88 -1.85 9.04
CA ILE A 69 -8.29 -2.76 8.09
C ILE A 69 -9.31 -3.22 7.07
N ALA A 70 -8.84 -3.52 5.86
CA ALA A 70 -9.64 -4.09 4.78
C ALA A 70 -8.85 -5.10 3.97
N GLY A 71 -9.54 -6.11 3.45
CA GLY A 71 -9.02 -6.96 2.37
C GLY A 71 -9.56 -6.46 1.03
N LEU A 72 -8.70 -6.38 0.02
CA LEU A 72 -9.05 -5.87 -1.31
C LEU A 72 -8.68 -6.86 -2.41
N THR A 73 -9.50 -6.90 -3.46
CA THR A 73 -9.24 -7.65 -4.69
C THR A 73 -9.40 -6.69 -5.87
N ASP A 74 -8.47 -6.76 -6.81
CA ASP A 74 -8.54 -5.99 -8.05
C ASP A 74 -9.21 -6.83 -9.15
N GLU A 75 -9.98 -6.18 -10.01
CA GLU A 75 -10.58 -6.84 -11.18
C GLU A 75 -9.51 -7.34 -12.16
N THR A 76 -8.34 -6.70 -12.19
CA THR A 76 -7.18 -7.08 -13.00
C THR A 76 -6.26 -8.00 -12.20
N PRO A 77 -6.12 -9.29 -12.56
CA PRO A 77 -5.34 -10.26 -11.79
C PRO A 77 -3.87 -9.87 -11.57
N ASP A 78 -3.29 -9.15 -12.52
CA ASP A 78 -1.88 -8.72 -12.52
C ASP A 78 -1.67 -7.33 -11.89
N SER A 79 -2.73 -6.70 -11.38
CA SER A 79 -2.61 -5.44 -10.62
C SER A 79 -1.79 -5.69 -9.36
N ILE A 80 -0.86 -4.78 -9.05
CA ILE A 80 -0.08 -4.84 -7.80
C ILE A 80 -0.96 -4.77 -6.55
N PHE A 81 -2.17 -4.20 -6.67
CA PHE A 81 -3.15 -4.11 -5.59
C PHE A 81 -4.08 -5.32 -5.50
N ASN A 82 -3.95 -6.29 -6.41
CA ASN A 82 -4.74 -7.51 -6.33
C ASN A 82 -4.33 -8.34 -5.09
N LYS A 83 -5.33 -8.80 -4.33
CA LYS A 83 -5.15 -9.54 -3.06
C LYS A 83 -4.31 -8.78 -2.03
N SER A 84 -4.41 -7.45 -2.02
CA SER A 84 -3.77 -6.61 -1.02
C SER A 84 -4.61 -6.50 0.26
N THR A 85 -3.94 -6.18 1.37
CA THR A 85 -4.62 -5.68 2.57
C THR A 85 -4.32 -4.21 2.76
N MET A 86 -5.25 -3.50 3.37
CA MET A 86 -5.18 -2.07 3.64
C MET A 86 -5.30 -1.86 5.15
N HIS A 87 -4.49 -0.97 5.69
CA HIS A 87 -4.61 -0.42 7.05
C HIS A 87 -4.67 1.09 6.94
N CYS A 88 -5.76 1.72 7.37
CA CYS A 88 -5.89 3.17 7.36
C CYS A 88 -6.19 3.73 8.75
N ILE A 89 -5.58 4.87 9.04
CA ILE A 89 -5.85 5.69 10.21
C ILE A 89 -6.27 7.07 9.71
N GLY A 90 -7.35 7.60 10.26
CA GLY A 90 -7.91 8.87 9.84
C GLY A 90 -8.92 9.45 10.82
N GLY A 91 -9.52 10.56 10.42
CA GLY A 91 -10.56 11.22 11.19
C GLY A 91 -11.34 12.23 10.37
N LEU A 92 -12.48 12.66 10.91
CA LEU A 92 -13.42 13.58 10.28
C LEU A 92 -14.28 14.29 11.34
N THR A 93 -14.90 15.40 10.94
CA THR A 93 -15.92 16.09 11.72
C THR A 93 -17.24 16.08 10.97
N LEU A 94 -18.29 15.60 11.64
CA LEU A 94 -19.66 15.72 11.16
C LEU A 94 -20.25 17.05 11.63
N GLN A 95 -20.93 17.72 10.71
CA GLN A 95 -21.82 18.85 10.95
C GLN A 95 -23.18 18.50 10.36
N ALA A 96 -24.22 18.45 11.19
CA ALA A 96 -25.55 17.99 10.82
C ALA A 96 -25.52 16.66 10.04
N GLY A 97 -24.68 15.72 10.48
CA GLY A 97 -24.52 14.40 9.88
C GLY A 97 -23.70 14.34 8.58
N LYS A 98 -23.08 15.44 8.14
CA LYS A 98 -22.24 15.49 6.92
C LYS A 98 -20.80 15.88 7.24
N PHE A 99 -19.84 15.38 6.47
CA PHE A 99 -18.43 15.74 6.61
C PHE A 99 -17.83 16.14 5.25
N THR A 100 -16.85 17.03 5.29
CA THR A 100 -16.07 17.46 4.11
C THR A 100 -14.57 17.58 4.42
N ASP A 101 -14.17 17.19 5.62
CA ASP A 101 -12.86 17.40 6.22
C ASP A 101 -12.16 16.08 6.54
N GLU A 102 -12.66 14.96 6.02
CA GLU A 102 -12.03 13.68 6.31
C GLU A 102 -10.62 13.64 5.74
N THR A 103 -9.67 13.19 6.55
CA THR A 103 -8.30 12.96 6.11
C THR A 103 -7.67 11.80 6.85
N GLY A 104 -6.68 11.19 6.23
CA GLY A 104 -5.87 10.16 6.84
C GLY A 104 -4.85 9.57 5.89
N MET A 105 -4.28 8.46 6.32
CA MET A 105 -3.26 7.74 5.57
C MET A 105 -3.56 6.24 5.60
N CYS A 106 -3.27 5.56 4.50
CA CYS A 106 -3.38 4.12 4.36
C CYS A 106 -2.01 3.52 4.02
N ARG A 107 -1.72 2.36 4.60
CA ARG A 107 -0.70 1.42 4.15
C ARG A 107 -1.39 0.25 3.46
N PHE A 108 -0.93 -0.08 2.27
CA PHE A 108 -1.29 -1.28 1.54
C PHE A 108 -0.16 -2.27 1.70
N ASP A 109 -0.47 -3.47 2.15
CA ASP A 109 0.45 -4.60 2.15
C ASP A 109 0.12 -5.45 0.92
N LEU A 110 1.08 -5.51 0.00
CA LEU A 110 0.92 -6.15 -1.30
C LEU A 110 1.21 -7.64 -1.20
N PHE A 111 0.70 -8.40 -2.18
CA PHE A 111 0.85 -9.86 -2.19
C PHE A 111 2.31 -10.33 -2.28
N ASP A 112 3.20 -9.50 -2.82
CA ASP A 112 4.63 -9.78 -2.93
C ASP A 112 5.44 -9.41 -1.67
N GLY A 113 4.78 -8.93 -0.61
CA GLY A 113 5.39 -8.61 0.68
C GLY A 113 5.92 -7.18 0.80
N GLU A 114 5.79 -6.35 -0.22
CA GLU A 114 6.10 -4.92 -0.16
C GLU A 114 4.87 -4.10 0.28
N SER A 115 5.07 -2.81 0.57
CA SER A 115 4.01 -1.89 0.96
C SER A 115 3.96 -0.64 0.10
N VAL A 116 2.75 -0.10 -0.06
CA VAL A 116 2.47 1.20 -0.69
C VAL A 116 1.69 2.08 0.28
N TYR A 117 2.03 3.36 0.38
CA TYR A 117 1.43 4.31 1.29
C TYR A 117 0.71 5.39 0.50
N MET A 118 -0.47 5.79 0.97
CA MET A 118 -1.22 6.88 0.38
C MET A 118 -1.86 7.76 1.43
N LYS A 119 -1.98 9.05 1.14
CA LYS A 119 -2.81 10.00 1.91
C LYS A 119 -4.11 10.23 1.16
N TYR A 120 -5.19 10.48 1.88
CA TYR A 120 -6.49 10.79 1.29
C TYR A 120 -7.18 11.97 1.95
N VAL A 121 -8.11 12.54 1.18
CA VAL A 121 -9.12 13.48 1.67
C VAL A 121 -10.49 13.00 1.23
N GLY A 122 -11.52 13.23 2.06
CA GLY A 122 -12.85 12.65 1.84
C GLY A 122 -14.00 13.57 2.26
N LYS A 123 -15.18 13.25 1.73
CA LYS A 123 -16.45 13.89 2.07
C LYS A 123 -17.60 12.88 2.02
N GLY A 124 -18.68 13.15 2.74
CA GLY A 124 -19.83 12.25 2.76
C GLY A 124 -20.81 12.52 3.90
N SER A 125 -21.49 11.46 4.31
CA SER A 125 -22.49 11.48 5.38
C SER A 125 -22.25 10.36 6.38
N GLY A 126 -22.39 10.67 7.67
CA GLY A 126 -22.22 9.71 8.76
C GLY A 126 -23.18 8.53 8.61
N GLY A 127 -22.67 7.31 8.79
CA GLY A 127 -23.46 6.07 8.72
C GLY A 127 -23.95 5.65 7.33
N VAL A 128 -23.67 6.43 6.28
CA VAL A 128 -24.07 6.10 4.89
C VAL A 128 -22.85 5.76 4.05
N GLY A 129 -21.87 6.65 4.00
CA GLY A 129 -20.69 6.45 3.18
C GLY A 129 -20.01 7.77 2.82
N GLY A 130 -19.00 7.66 1.96
CA GLY A 130 -18.23 8.81 1.51
C GLY A 130 -17.43 8.52 0.25
N THR A 131 -16.95 9.58 -0.36
CA THR A 131 -16.00 9.52 -1.49
C THR A 131 -14.81 10.42 -1.21
N GLY A 132 -13.69 10.10 -1.82
CA GLY A 132 -12.45 10.82 -1.61
C GLY A 132 -11.51 10.71 -2.79
N THR A 133 -10.41 11.45 -2.68
CA THR A 133 -9.25 11.33 -3.56
C THR A 133 -8.06 10.93 -2.73
N PHE A 134 -7.10 10.24 -3.35
CA PHE A 134 -5.86 9.86 -2.71
C PHE A 134 -4.66 10.14 -3.62
N GLU A 135 -3.50 10.25 -2.98
CA GLU A 135 -2.19 10.32 -3.63
C GLU A 135 -1.29 9.25 -3.02
N ILE A 136 -0.62 8.48 -3.86
CA ILE A 136 0.42 7.53 -3.46
C ILE A 136 1.67 8.33 -3.10
N THR A 137 2.10 8.23 -1.85
CA THR A 137 3.18 9.06 -1.28
C THR A 137 4.50 8.33 -1.19
N LYS A 138 4.48 6.99 -1.05
CA LYS A 138 5.69 6.18 -0.85
C LYS A 138 5.42 4.70 -1.15
N GLY A 139 6.46 3.96 -1.52
CA GLY A 139 6.46 2.50 -1.49
C GLY A 139 7.74 1.93 -0.88
N THR A 140 7.82 0.61 -0.76
CA THR A 140 9.01 -0.12 -0.31
C THR A 140 9.62 -0.97 -1.42
N GLY A 141 10.87 -1.41 -1.23
CA GLY A 141 11.56 -2.30 -2.16
C GLY A 141 11.51 -1.83 -3.61
N LYS A 142 10.98 -2.67 -4.51
CA LYS A 142 10.85 -2.34 -5.94
C LYS A 142 9.89 -1.19 -6.23
N TYR A 143 9.02 -0.83 -5.28
CA TYR A 143 8.08 0.29 -5.36
C TYR A 143 8.58 1.57 -4.68
N ALA A 144 9.87 1.67 -4.32
CA ALA A 144 10.39 2.83 -3.59
C ALA A 144 10.12 4.20 -4.26
N LYS A 145 9.92 4.21 -5.57
CA LYS A 145 9.63 5.41 -6.38
C LYS A 145 8.18 5.50 -6.86
N ILE A 146 7.29 4.68 -6.30
CA ILE A 146 5.89 4.65 -6.72
C ILE A 146 5.23 6.01 -6.49
N THR A 147 4.51 6.46 -7.51
CA THR A 147 3.66 7.65 -7.48
C THR A 147 2.36 7.33 -8.17
N GLY A 148 1.30 8.06 -7.84
CA GLY A 148 -0.01 7.81 -8.42
C GLY A 148 -1.10 8.57 -7.69
N THR A 149 -2.28 8.56 -8.28
CA THR A 149 -3.46 9.24 -7.75
C THR A 149 -4.69 8.44 -8.09
N GLY A 150 -5.77 8.67 -7.36
CA GLY A 150 -7.04 8.07 -7.69
C GLY A 150 -8.17 8.54 -6.81
N VAL A 151 -9.25 7.77 -6.86
CA VAL A 151 -10.48 8.01 -6.12
C VAL A 151 -10.80 6.83 -5.23
N SER A 152 -11.39 7.13 -4.07
CA SER A 152 -11.91 6.13 -3.16
C SER A 152 -13.39 6.38 -2.91
N SER A 153 -14.10 5.32 -2.60
CA SER A 153 -15.44 5.39 -2.05
C SER A 153 -15.63 4.31 -0.99
N ARG A 154 -16.52 4.59 -0.04
CA ARG A 154 -16.99 3.61 0.92
C ARG A 154 -18.50 3.69 1.09
N GLN A 155 -19.09 2.55 1.35
CA GLN A 155 -20.48 2.41 1.79
C GLN A 155 -20.47 1.75 3.15
N ASN A 156 -21.06 2.41 4.15
CA ASN A 156 -21.17 1.83 5.48
C ASN A 156 -22.14 0.65 5.46
N LEU A 157 -21.72 -0.43 6.08
CA LEU A 157 -22.53 -1.61 6.31
C LEU A 157 -23.05 -1.56 7.75
N LYS A 158 -24.12 -2.30 8.02
CA LYS A 158 -24.60 -2.46 9.39
C LYS A 158 -23.54 -3.21 10.20
N SER A 159 -22.90 -2.52 11.15
CA SER A 159 -22.00 -3.15 12.10
C SER A 159 -22.79 -4.02 13.09
N LYS A 160 -22.20 -5.16 13.48
CA LYS A 160 -22.70 -6.03 14.55
C LYS A 160 -21.89 -5.90 15.84
N ALA A 161 -20.82 -5.12 15.84
CA ALA A 161 -19.94 -4.94 16.98
C ALA A 161 -19.93 -3.46 17.41
N SER A 162 -20.19 -3.23 18.70
CA SER A 162 -20.06 -1.89 19.28
C SER A 162 -18.62 -1.40 19.18
N GLY A 163 -18.43 -0.10 18.95
CA GLY A 163 -17.09 0.48 18.75
C GLY A 163 -16.46 0.17 17.39
N PHE A 164 -17.16 -0.56 16.51
CA PHE A 164 -16.71 -0.84 15.16
C PHE A 164 -17.68 -0.31 14.11
N SER A 165 -17.12 0.25 13.05
CA SER A 165 -17.81 0.47 11.78
C SER A 165 -17.37 -0.59 10.77
N THR A 166 -18.26 -0.99 9.87
CA THR A 166 -17.91 -1.87 8.74
C THR A 166 -18.28 -1.19 7.44
N SER A 167 -17.53 -1.48 6.37
CA SER A 167 -17.78 -0.87 5.06
C SER A 167 -17.44 -1.81 3.90
N MET A 168 -18.11 -1.58 2.78
CA MET A 168 -17.59 -1.91 1.46
C MET A 168 -16.75 -0.74 0.97
N ASN A 169 -15.55 -1.00 0.48
CA ASN A 169 -14.61 0.00 0.00
C ASN A 169 -14.30 -0.28 -1.46
N GLN A 170 -14.15 0.79 -2.25
CA GLN A 170 -13.71 0.73 -3.63
C GLN A 170 -12.68 1.83 -3.89
N MET A 171 -11.60 1.47 -4.57
CA MET A 171 -10.48 2.35 -4.87
C MET A 171 -10.03 2.11 -6.30
N SER A 172 -9.91 3.17 -7.06
CA SER A 172 -9.41 3.09 -8.44
C SER A 172 -8.47 4.25 -8.73
N GLY A 173 -7.50 3.99 -9.60
CA GLY A 173 -6.49 4.98 -9.92
C GLY A 173 -5.44 4.47 -10.87
N GLU A 174 -4.38 5.27 -10.98
CA GLU A 174 -3.24 5.00 -11.84
C GLU A 174 -1.95 5.21 -11.05
N TYR A 175 -0.93 4.41 -11.34
CA TYR A 175 0.38 4.48 -10.70
C TYR A 175 1.52 4.30 -11.70
N LYS A 176 2.72 4.69 -11.27
CA LYS A 176 4.01 4.39 -11.91
C LYS A 176 5.11 4.19 -10.86
N TYR A 177 6.10 3.32 -11.11
CA TYR A 177 7.25 3.08 -10.23
C TYR A 177 8.50 2.62 -10.99
#